data_AF-A0A7C2NIP8-F1
#
_entry.id   AF-A0A7C2NIP8-F1
#
_cell.length_a   1.000
_cell.length_b   1.000
_cell.length_c   1.000
_cell.angle_alpha   90.00
_cell.angle_beta   90.00
_cell.angle_gamma   90.00
#
_symmetry.space_group_name_H-M   'P 1'
#
loop_
_entity.id
_entity.type
_entity.pdbx_description
1 polymer ?
#
loop_
_entity_poly.entity_id
_entity_poly.type
_entity_poly.pdbx_seq_one_letter_code
_entity_poly.pdbx_strand_id
1 'polypeptide(L)'
;MANSRILVVEDEKIVAIDIKNMLKSLGYNVPAIVSSGSEAMKKIEETKPDLVLMDIKLNEDMDGVEAADKIRSRFQIPVVYLTAYADEDTIQRAKTTSPYGYILKPFEEKELSTIIEIALHKSNIERELREETENALATIIGGAELILDEGPQRHDQQTLRRVELIRKAALIIKETIEKL
;
A
#
# COMPACT_ATOMS: atom_id res chain seq x y z
N MET A 1 7.10 -1.69 16.89
CA MET A 1 7.26 -0.53 15.98
C MET A 1 8.73 -0.24 15.68
N ALA A 2 9.66 -0.31 16.66
CA ALA A 2 11.10 -0.06 16.51
C ALA A 2 11.92 -1.09 15.67
N ASN A 3 11.38 -1.56 14.55
CA ASN A 3 12.16 -2.36 13.58
C ASN A 3 11.55 -2.36 12.16
N SER A 4 10.54 -1.51 11.90
CA SER A 4 9.94 -1.41 10.58
C SER A 4 10.98 -0.95 9.56
N ARG A 5 10.88 -1.50 8.36
CA ARG A 5 11.78 -1.25 7.23
C ARG A 5 11.21 -0.15 6.37
N ILE A 6 11.94 0.96 6.25
CA ILE A 6 11.49 2.14 5.52
C ILE A 6 12.41 2.35 4.33
N LEU A 7 11.86 2.26 3.13
CA LEU A 7 12.56 2.62 1.91
C LEU A 7 12.47 4.13 1.72
N VAL A 8 13.61 4.77 1.46
CA VAL A 8 13.69 6.21 1.18
C VAL A 8 13.96 6.40 -0.31
N VAL A 9 13.10 7.17 -0.99
CA VAL A 9 13.23 7.54 -2.40
C VAL A 9 13.41 9.05 -2.47
N GLU A 10 14.63 9.47 -2.78
CA GLU A 10 15.08 10.86 -2.74
C GLU A 10 16.28 11.03 -3.67
N ASP A 11 16.21 11.97 -4.62
CA ASP A 11 17.28 12.22 -5.58
C ASP A 11 18.39 13.13 -5.03
N GLU A 12 18.07 13.99 -4.07
CA GLU A 12 19.05 14.79 -3.34
C GLU A 12 19.77 13.96 -2.25
N LYS A 13 20.99 13.51 -2.57
CA LYS A 13 21.80 12.63 -1.68
C LYS A 13 21.96 13.14 -0.25
N ILE A 14 22.12 14.45 -0.06
CA ILE A 14 22.30 15.04 1.28
C ILE A 14 21.01 14.88 2.08
N VAL A 15 19.88 15.27 1.49
CA VAL A 15 18.55 15.12 2.09
C VAL A 15 18.26 13.65 2.40
N ALA A 16 18.59 12.74 1.48
CA ALA A 16 18.36 11.30 1.67
C ALA A 16 19.17 10.71 2.84
N ILE A 17 20.42 11.16 3.02
CA ILE A 17 21.27 10.77 4.15
C ILE A 17 20.72 11.32 5.46
N ASP A 18 20.27 12.57 5.48
CA ASP A 18 19.68 13.19 6.66
C ASP A 18 18.41 12.46 7.11
N ILE A 19 17.52 12.15 6.15
CA ILE A 19 16.32 11.34 6.40
C ILE A 19 16.70 9.98 7.00
N LYS A 20 17.64 9.27 6.38
CA LYS A 20 18.09 7.97 6.88
C LYS A 20 18.65 8.05 8.29
N ASN A 21 19.38 9.11 8.62
CA ASN A 21 19.93 9.30 9.97
C ASN A 21 18.82 9.55 10.99
N MET A 22 17.83 10.38 10.67
CA MET A 22 16.65 10.60 11.52
C MET A 22 15.83 9.31 11.70
N LEU A 23 15.62 8.54 10.64
CA LEU A 23 14.93 7.26 10.74
C LEU A 23 15.67 6.27 11.64
N LYS A 24 17.00 6.24 11.55
CA LYS A 24 17.83 5.39 12.40
C LYS A 24 17.82 5.82 13.86
N SER A 25 17.84 7.12 14.17
CA SER A 25 17.75 7.61 15.55
C SER A 25 16.40 7.26 16.19
N LEU A 26 15.34 7.27 15.38
CA LEU A 26 14.00 6.80 15.75
C LEU A 26 13.86 5.27 15.89
N GLY A 27 14.91 4.50 15.55
CA GLY A 27 14.91 3.03 15.64
C GLY A 27 14.29 2.30 14.45
N TYR A 28 14.10 2.97 13.31
CA TYR A 28 13.68 2.32 12.06
C TYR A 28 14.88 1.74 11.30
N ASN A 29 14.61 0.70 10.51
CA ASN A 29 15.59 0.13 9.59
C ASN A 29 15.42 0.79 8.21
N VAL A 30 16.52 1.24 7.61
CA VAL A 30 16.51 1.80 6.25
C VAL A 30 17.31 0.86 5.35
N PRO A 31 16.67 -0.16 4.73
CA PRO A 31 17.37 -1.20 3.97
C PRO A 31 18.03 -0.66 2.70
N ALA A 32 17.51 0.43 2.15
CA ALA A 32 18.09 1.12 1.01
C ALA A 32 17.65 2.60 0.97
N ILE A 33 18.46 3.40 0.27
CA ILE A 33 18.09 4.70 -0.29
C ILE A 33 18.20 4.53 -1.80
N VAL A 34 17.23 5.03 -2.54
CA VAL A 34 17.22 5.02 -4.01
C VAL A 34 16.89 6.43 -4.50
N SER A 35 17.32 6.78 -5.71
CA SER A 35 17.11 8.14 -6.24
C SER A 35 15.98 8.24 -7.26
N SER A 36 15.30 7.12 -7.57
CA SER A 36 14.21 7.14 -8.54
C SER A 36 13.11 6.13 -8.31
N GLY A 37 11.94 6.42 -8.90
CA GLY A 37 10.77 5.54 -8.85
C GLY A 37 11.04 4.16 -9.47
N SER A 38 11.79 4.13 -10.57
CA SER A 38 12.18 2.87 -11.23
C SER A 38 13.09 2.01 -10.36
N GLU A 39 14.03 2.62 -9.65
CA GLU A 39 14.90 1.90 -8.71
C GLU A 39 14.12 1.46 -7.46
N ALA A 40 13.19 2.30 -6.98
CA ALA A 40 12.31 1.96 -5.85
C ALA A 40 11.52 0.68 -6.11
N MET A 41 10.91 0.54 -7.30
CA MET A 41 10.16 -0.67 -7.67
C MET A 41 11.02 -1.94 -7.60
N LYS A 42 12.27 -1.88 -8.07
CA LYS A 42 13.21 -3.01 -7.99
C LYS A 42 13.57 -3.31 -6.54
N LYS A 43 13.87 -2.27 -5.77
CA LYS A 43 14.34 -2.41 -4.38
C LYS A 43 13.25 -2.91 -3.43
N ILE A 44 11.98 -2.61 -3.71
CA ILE A 44 10.84 -3.10 -2.93
C ILE A 44 10.76 -4.63 -2.95
N GLU A 45 10.96 -5.25 -4.12
CA GLU A 45 10.93 -6.71 -4.25
C GLU A 45 12.05 -7.38 -3.44
N GLU A 46 13.23 -6.76 -3.41
CA GLU A 46 14.41 -7.25 -2.69
C GLU A 46 14.31 -7.05 -1.17
N THR A 47 13.85 -5.88 -0.73
CA THR A 47 13.96 -5.44 0.68
C THR A 47 12.68 -5.64 1.47
N LYS A 48 11.53 -5.73 0.77
CA LYS A 48 10.17 -5.83 1.33
C LYS A 48 9.96 -4.81 2.46
N PRO A 49 9.99 -3.49 2.14
CA PRO A 49 9.80 -2.46 3.15
C PRO A 49 8.35 -2.45 3.64
N ASP A 50 8.16 -2.00 4.88
CA ASP A 50 6.84 -1.80 5.49
C ASP A 50 6.24 -0.44 5.12
N LEU A 51 7.07 0.52 4.70
CA LEU A 51 6.66 1.87 4.29
C LEU A 51 7.66 2.46 3.30
N VAL A 52 7.19 3.30 2.39
CA VAL A 52 8.02 4.11 1.49
C VAL A 52 7.87 5.59 1.83
N LEU A 53 9.00 6.25 2.10
CA LEU A 53 9.09 7.71 2.04
C LEU A 53 9.49 8.10 0.61
N MET A 54 8.64 8.90 -0.03
CA MET A 54 8.77 9.21 -1.46
C MET A 54 8.85 10.72 -1.64
N ASP A 55 9.93 11.24 -2.20
CA ASP A 55 9.89 12.60 -2.74
C ASP A 55 8.84 12.67 -3.85
N ILE A 56 7.96 13.67 -3.75
CA ILE A 56 6.93 13.93 -4.75
C ILE A 56 7.52 14.36 -6.10
N LYS A 57 8.69 15.01 -6.10
CA LYS A 57 9.42 15.41 -7.31
C LYS A 57 10.70 14.60 -7.42
N LEU A 58 10.77 13.78 -8.46
CA LEU A 58 11.97 13.04 -8.84
C LEU A 58 12.43 13.51 -10.22
N ASN A 59 13.71 13.78 -10.40
CA ASN A 59 14.27 14.30 -11.65
C ASN A 59 14.48 13.23 -12.75
N GLU A 60 13.51 12.32 -12.96
CA GLU A 60 13.57 11.23 -13.96
C GLU A 60 12.28 11.11 -14.80
N ASP A 61 12.24 10.15 -15.74
CA ASP A 61 11.08 9.86 -16.60
C ASP A 61 9.81 9.46 -15.82
N MET A 62 9.97 8.93 -14.60
CA MET A 62 8.89 8.56 -13.70
C MET A 62 8.94 9.43 -12.45
N ASP A 63 7.92 10.27 -12.26
CA ASP A 63 7.81 11.10 -11.07
C ASP A 63 7.40 10.30 -9.81
N GLY A 64 7.55 10.91 -8.65
CA GLY A 64 7.26 10.25 -7.36
C GLY A 64 5.79 9.88 -7.21
N VAL A 65 4.87 10.60 -7.88
CA VAL A 65 3.44 10.33 -7.85
C VAL A 65 3.12 9.05 -8.62
N GLU A 66 3.62 8.92 -9.84
CA GLU A 66 3.46 7.72 -10.66
C GLU A 66 4.11 6.49 -10.01
N ALA A 67 5.30 6.67 -9.43
CA ALA A 67 5.98 5.61 -8.69
C ALA A 67 5.13 5.13 -7.51
N ALA A 68 4.61 6.04 -6.70
CA ALA A 68 3.78 5.72 -5.54
C ALA A 68 2.48 4.98 -5.91
N ASP A 69 1.81 5.39 -7.00
CA ASP A 69 0.61 4.71 -7.49
C ASP A 69 0.90 3.24 -7.88
N LYS A 70 2.00 3.01 -8.60
CA LYS A 70 2.48 1.67 -8.95
C LYS A 70 2.89 0.85 -7.74
N ILE A 71 3.53 1.48 -6.75
CA ILE A 71 3.95 0.80 -5.51
C ILE A 71 2.72 0.33 -4.74
N ARG A 72 1.73 1.20 -4.54
CA ARG A 72 0.52 0.87 -3.80
C ARG A 72 -0.30 -0.19 -4.52
N SER A 73 -0.57 -0.02 -5.82
CA SER A 73 -1.38 -0.96 -6.59
C SER A 73 -0.77 -2.36 -6.69
N ARG A 74 0.56 -2.47 -6.80
CA ARG A 74 1.24 -3.75 -6.98
C ARG A 74 1.65 -4.43 -5.68
N PHE A 75 2.08 -3.66 -4.69
CA PHE A 75 2.69 -4.21 -3.46
C PHE A 75 1.89 -3.90 -2.19
N GLN A 76 0.88 -3.04 -2.26
CA GLN A 76 0.04 -2.63 -1.12
C GLN A 76 0.88 -2.04 0.03
N ILE A 77 2.02 -1.42 -0.30
CA ILE A 77 2.90 -0.78 0.68
C ILE A 77 2.45 0.66 0.87
N PRO A 78 2.31 1.14 2.12
CA PRO A 78 1.94 2.52 2.38
C PRO A 78 3.04 3.48 1.92
N VAL A 79 2.63 4.54 1.23
CA VAL A 79 3.51 5.61 0.77
C VAL A 79 3.18 6.89 1.52
N VAL A 80 4.22 7.54 2.04
CA VAL A 80 4.17 8.88 2.62
C VAL A 80 5.03 9.80 1.76
N TYR A 81 4.43 10.88 1.28
CA TYR A 81 5.14 11.83 0.42
C TYR A 81 5.96 12.84 1.23
N LEU A 82 7.14 13.17 0.72
CA LEU A 82 7.94 14.31 1.14
C LEU A 82 7.78 15.41 0.09
N THR A 83 7.52 16.65 0.51
CA THR A 83 7.25 17.77 -0.42
C THR A 83 7.85 19.08 0.07
N ALA A 84 8.48 19.86 -0.80
CA ALA A 84 9.07 21.16 -0.45
C ALA A 84 8.19 22.38 -0.82
N TYR A 85 6.89 22.16 -1.09
CA TYR A 85 6.00 22.95 -1.97
C TYR A 85 6.01 22.43 -3.42
N ALA A 86 5.13 21.48 -3.69
CA ALA A 86 4.77 21.11 -5.04
C ALA A 86 3.68 22.05 -5.58
N ASP A 87 3.63 22.20 -6.90
CA ASP A 87 2.53 22.88 -7.60
C ASP A 87 1.18 22.18 -7.34
N GLU A 88 0.10 22.93 -7.51
CA GLU A 88 -1.25 22.45 -7.21
C GLU A 88 -1.59 21.19 -8.02
N ASP A 89 -1.19 21.12 -9.29
CA ASP A 89 -1.41 19.96 -10.16
C ASP A 89 -0.76 18.69 -9.60
N THR A 90 0.49 18.78 -9.17
CA THR A 90 1.22 17.66 -8.56
C THR A 90 0.55 17.20 -7.26
N ILE A 91 0.10 18.13 -6.41
CA ILE A 91 -0.64 17.78 -5.18
C ILE A 91 -1.99 17.13 -5.48
N GLN A 92 -2.72 17.60 -6.50
CA GLN A 92 -3.99 16.98 -6.89
C GLN A 92 -3.78 15.56 -7.41
N ARG A 93 -2.75 15.32 -8.23
CA ARG A 93 -2.38 13.97 -8.67
C ARG A 93 -1.95 13.08 -7.50
N ALA A 94 -1.17 13.60 -6.56
CA ALA A 94 -0.77 12.86 -5.37
C ALA A 94 -1.98 12.48 -4.49
N LYS A 95 -3.04 13.31 -4.42
CA LYS A 95 -4.26 12.96 -3.67
C LYS A 95 -4.98 11.76 -4.27
N THR A 96 -4.95 11.58 -5.59
CA THR A 96 -5.63 10.46 -6.25
C THR A 96 -4.96 9.12 -5.98
N THR A 97 -3.69 9.09 -5.57
CA THR A 97 -2.98 7.85 -5.20
C THR A 97 -3.36 7.33 -3.80
N SER A 98 -4.23 8.05 -3.08
CA SER A 98 -4.63 7.79 -1.67
C SER A 98 -3.43 7.52 -0.75
N PRO A 99 -2.51 8.48 -0.61
CA PRO A 99 -1.32 8.31 0.22
C PRO A 99 -1.68 8.22 1.70
N TYR A 100 -0.74 7.66 2.46
CA TYR A 100 -0.88 7.50 3.91
C TYR A 100 -0.44 8.73 4.68
N GLY A 101 0.22 9.68 4.02
CA GLY A 101 0.61 10.94 4.63
C GLY A 101 1.40 11.85 3.68
N TYR A 102 1.59 13.08 4.13
CA TYR A 102 2.44 14.09 3.51
C TYR A 102 3.28 14.76 4.58
N ILE A 103 4.55 15.02 4.28
CA ILE A 103 5.49 15.72 5.15
C ILE A 103 6.08 16.88 4.37
N LEU A 104 5.98 18.09 4.92
CA LEU A 104 6.54 19.30 4.31
C LEU A 104 8.03 19.42 4.67
N LYS A 105 8.90 19.63 3.69
CA LYS A 105 10.31 19.95 3.89
C LYS A 105 10.46 21.46 4.18
N PRO A 106 11.30 21.88 5.14
CA PRO A 106 12.01 21.05 6.12
C PRO A 106 11.07 20.56 7.24
N PHE A 107 11.34 19.37 7.77
CA PHE A 107 10.58 18.75 8.87
C PHE A 107 11.48 18.36 10.03
N GLU A 108 10.88 18.18 11.20
CA GLU A 108 11.57 17.72 12.40
C GLU A 108 11.37 16.21 12.63
N GLU A 109 12.28 15.59 13.38
CA GLU A 109 12.25 14.16 13.71
C GLU A 109 10.91 13.72 14.34
N LYS A 110 10.31 14.58 15.18
CA LYS A 110 9.02 14.31 15.82
C LYS A 110 7.85 14.24 14.82
N GLU A 111 7.85 15.14 13.85
CA GLU A 111 6.83 15.15 12.79
C GLU A 111 6.95 13.91 11.92
N LEU A 112 8.19 13.59 11.50
CA LEU A 112 8.51 12.39 10.74
C LEU A 112 8.04 11.12 11.47
N SER A 113 8.38 10.97 12.76
CA SER A 113 7.96 9.80 13.55
C SER A 113 6.45 9.67 13.64
N THR A 114 5.76 10.77 13.94
CA THR A 114 4.30 10.77 14.13
C THR A 114 3.58 10.31 12.86
N ILE A 115 3.99 10.83 11.70
CA ILE A 115 3.35 10.51 10.42
C ILE A 115 3.64 9.07 10.01
N ILE A 116 4.87 8.58 10.22
CA ILE A 116 5.23 7.18 9.95
C ILE A 116 4.43 6.22 10.84
N GLU A 117 4.30 6.52 12.15
CA GLU A 117 3.54 5.69 13.08
C GLU A 117 2.07 5.59 12.68
N ILE A 118 1.45 6.72 12.32
CA ILE A 118 0.06 6.76 11.84
C ILE A 118 -0.09 5.98 10.54
N ALA A 119 0.83 6.17 9.59
CA ALA A 119 0.79 5.50 8.29
C ALA A 119 0.91 3.97 8.44
N LEU A 120 1.87 3.49 9.24
CA LEU A 120 2.05 2.08 9.53
C LEU A 120 0.84 1.49 10.28
N HIS A 121 0.30 2.21 11.26
CA HIS A 121 -0.87 1.75 11.99
C HIS A 121 -2.10 1.62 11.09
N LYS A 122 -2.36 2.64 10.26
CA LYS A 122 -3.45 2.62 9.28
C LYS A 122 -3.30 1.47 8.28
N SER A 123 -2.10 1.27 7.74
CA SER A 123 -1.82 0.16 6.81
C SER A 123 -2.04 -1.21 7.45
N ASN A 124 -1.65 -1.38 8.72
CA ASN A 124 -1.91 -2.63 9.44
C ASN A 124 -3.41 -2.89 9.62
N ILE A 125 -4.20 -1.88 10.01
CA ILE A 125 -5.67 -2.01 10.13
C ILE A 125 -6.29 -2.39 8.78
N GLU A 126 -5.88 -1.73 7.70
CA GLU A 126 -6.42 -2.02 6.36
C GLU A 126 -6.04 -3.44 5.89
N ARG A 127 -4.85 -3.92 6.23
CA ARG A 127 -4.44 -5.31 5.97
C ARG A 127 -5.27 -6.30 6.77
N GLU A 128 -5.45 -6.07 8.08
CA GLU A 128 -6.27 -6.93 8.95
C GLU A 128 -7.71 -7.02 8.44
N LEU A 129 -8.33 -5.88 8.10
CA LEU A 129 -9.69 -5.84 7.56
C LEU A 129 -9.80 -6.59 6.21
N ARG A 130 -8.77 -6.45 5.36
CA ARG A 130 -8.68 -7.18 4.09
C ARG A 130 -8.64 -8.69 4.31
N GLU A 131 -7.74 -9.15 5.18
CA GLU A 131 -7.59 -10.57 5.51
C GLU A 131 -8.89 -11.15 6.11
N GLU A 132 -9.54 -10.43 7.03
CA GLU A 132 -10.85 -10.82 7.59
C GLU A 132 -11.92 -10.94 6.50
N THR A 133 -11.98 -9.97 5.58
CA THR A 133 -12.96 -9.97 4.50
C THR A 133 -12.71 -11.11 3.51
N GLU A 134 -11.45 -11.38 3.16
CA GLU A 134 -11.06 -12.50 2.31
C GLU A 134 -11.42 -13.85 2.95
N ASN A 135 -11.17 -14.01 4.25
CA ASN A 135 -11.52 -15.22 5.00
C ASN A 135 -13.05 -15.42 5.07
N ALA A 136 -13.81 -14.34 5.27
CA ALA A 136 -15.27 -14.38 5.26
C ALA A 136 -15.81 -14.79 3.88
N LEU A 137 -15.25 -14.24 2.80
CA LEU A 137 -15.61 -14.60 1.42
C LEU A 137 -15.29 -16.07 1.13
N ALA A 138 -14.11 -16.56 1.51
CA ALA A 138 -13.72 -17.95 1.33
C ALA A 138 -14.68 -18.92 2.03
N THR A 139 -15.11 -18.56 3.25
CA THR A 139 -16.10 -19.34 4.03
C THR A 139 -17.46 -19.40 3.32
N ILE A 140 -17.95 -18.26 2.81
CA ILE A 140 -19.24 -18.19 2.10
C ILE A 140 -19.20 -19.00 0.80
N ILE A 141 -18.12 -18.87 0.01
CA ILE A 141 -17.95 -19.63 -1.24
C ILE A 141 -17.88 -21.13 -0.95
N GLY A 142 -17.03 -21.55 0.00
CA GLY A 142 -16.88 -22.96 0.35
C GLY A 142 -18.19 -23.59 0.86
N GLY A 143 -18.94 -22.86 1.68
CA GLY A 143 -20.29 -23.28 2.10
C GLY A 143 -21.27 -23.43 0.94
N ALA A 144 -21.23 -22.52 -0.04
CA ALA A 144 -22.06 -22.59 -1.24
C ALA A 144 -21.66 -23.77 -2.16
N GLU A 145 -20.37 -24.10 -2.24
CA GLU A 145 -19.87 -25.25 -3.01
C GLU A 145 -20.24 -26.59 -2.37
N LEU A 146 -20.19 -26.70 -1.04
CA LEU A 146 -20.69 -27.88 -0.30
C LEU A 146 -22.16 -28.18 -0.61
N ILE A 147 -23.00 -27.14 -0.72
CA ILE A 147 -24.40 -27.30 -1.12
C ILE A 147 -24.52 -27.91 -2.51
N LEU A 148 -23.59 -27.66 -3.44
CA LEU A 148 -23.63 -28.23 -4.79
C LEU A 148 -23.11 -29.68 -4.87
N ASP A 149 -22.28 -30.09 -3.91
CA ASP A 149 -21.67 -31.42 -3.87
C ASP A 149 -22.57 -32.47 -3.17
N GLU A 150 -23.69 -32.05 -2.55
CA GLU A 150 -24.75 -32.92 -2.02
C GLU A 150 -25.58 -33.63 -3.12
N GLY A 151 -24.93 -34.15 -4.16
CA GLY A 151 -25.48 -35.10 -5.12
C GLY A 151 -26.54 -34.54 -6.10
N PRO A 152 -26.52 -34.97 -7.37
CA PRO A 152 -27.35 -34.42 -8.44
C PRO A 152 -28.87 -34.64 -8.28
N GLN A 153 -29.33 -35.34 -7.25
CA GLN A 153 -30.75 -35.64 -7.02
C GLN A 153 -31.49 -34.58 -6.20
N ARG A 154 -30.81 -33.55 -5.65
CA ARG A 154 -31.43 -32.58 -4.73
C ARG A 154 -31.45 -31.12 -5.19
N HIS A 155 -30.81 -30.78 -6.30
CA HIS A 155 -30.67 -29.37 -6.70
C HIS A 155 -31.60 -29.02 -7.86
N ASP A 156 -32.60 -28.18 -7.56
CA ASP A 156 -33.35 -27.50 -8.59
C ASP A 156 -32.48 -26.46 -9.32
N GLN A 157 -32.92 -26.03 -10.51
CA GLN A 157 -32.24 -24.96 -11.26
C GLN A 157 -32.13 -23.66 -10.46
N GLN A 158 -32.99 -23.46 -9.46
CA GLN A 158 -33.01 -22.28 -8.62
C GLN A 158 -31.82 -22.26 -7.65
N THR A 159 -31.43 -23.40 -7.11
CA THR A 159 -30.27 -23.58 -6.20
C THR A 159 -28.96 -23.32 -6.94
N LEU A 160 -28.78 -23.92 -8.12
CA LEU A 160 -27.62 -23.69 -8.97
C LEU A 160 -27.44 -22.20 -9.33
N ARG A 161 -28.55 -21.54 -9.69
CA ARG A 161 -28.54 -20.10 -10.02
C ARG A 161 -28.17 -19.23 -8.81
N ARG A 162 -28.59 -19.58 -7.61
CA ARG A 162 -28.23 -18.86 -6.37
C ARG A 162 -26.74 -19.01 -6.05
N VAL A 163 -26.17 -20.21 -6.17
CA VAL A 163 -24.73 -20.41 -5.94
C VAL A 163 -23.90 -19.66 -6.97
N GLU A 164 -24.31 -19.64 -8.24
CA GLU A 164 -23.61 -18.86 -9.27
C GLU A 164 -23.65 -17.34 -9.00
N LEU A 165 -24.77 -16.83 -8.46
CA LEU A 165 -24.88 -15.44 -8.03
C LEU A 165 -23.94 -15.11 -6.86
N ILE A 166 -23.85 -16.00 -5.86
CA ILE A 166 -22.92 -15.85 -4.73
C ILE A 166 -21.48 -15.80 -5.23
N ARG A 167 -21.11 -16.69 -6.18
CA ARG A 167 -19.77 -16.70 -6.78
C ARG A 167 -19.45 -15.40 -7.53
N LYS A 168 -20.39 -14.88 -8.33
CA LYS A 168 -20.21 -13.61 -9.04
C LYS A 168 -20.08 -12.43 -8.06
N ALA A 169 -20.92 -12.38 -7.03
CA ALA A 169 -20.85 -11.34 -6.01
C ALA A 169 -19.50 -11.36 -5.28
N ALA A 170 -19.01 -12.56 -4.91
CA ALA A 170 -17.73 -12.69 -4.23
C ALA A 170 -16.53 -12.24 -5.09
N LEU A 171 -16.56 -12.47 -6.41
CA LEU A 171 -15.53 -11.98 -7.33
C LEU A 171 -15.50 -10.45 -7.39
N ILE A 172 -16.67 -9.80 -7.47
CA ILE A 172 -16.78 -8.33 -7.47
C ILE A 172 -16.23 -7.75 -6.17
N ILE A 173 -16.56 -8.37 -5.02
CA ILE A 173 -16.07 -7.91 -3.72
C ILE A 173 -14.54 -8.07 -3.66
N LYS A 174 -13.99 -9.19 -4.14
CA LYS A 174 -12.55 -9.43 -4.18
C LYS A 174 -11.80 -8.38 -5.03
N GLU A 175 -12.28 -8.10 -6.23
CA GLU A 175 -11.69 -7.05 -7.10
C GLU A 175 -11.80 -5.65 -6.47
N THR A 176 -12.84 -5.40 -5.67
CA THR A 176 -13.01 -4.12 -4.97
C THR A 176 -11.98 -3.97 -3.85
N ILE A 177 -11.74 -5.02 -3.09
CA ILE A 177 -10.77 -5.05 -1.99
C ILE A 177 -9.33 -4.86 -2.50
N GLU A 178 -8.98 -5.48 -3.63
CA GLU A 178 -7.65 -5.34 -4.23
C GLU A 178 -7.33 -3.90 -4.66
N LYS A 179 -8.36 -3.07 -4.88
CA LYS A 179 -8.24 -1.66 -5.31
C LYS A 179 -8.28 -0.66 -4.15
N LEU A 180 -8.71 -1.08 -2.96
CA LEU A 180 -8.62 -0.29 -1.72
C LEU A 180 -7.17 -0.29 -1.21
#